data_AF-A0A837HNQ7-F1
#
_entry.id   AF-A0A837HNQ7-F1
#
_cell.length_a   1.000
_cell.length_b   1.000
_cell.length_c   1.000
_cell.angle_alpha   90.00
_cell.angle_beta   90.00
_cell.angle_gamma   90.00
#
_symmetry.space_group_name_H-M   'P 1'
#
loop_
_entity.id
_entity.type
_entity.pdbx_description
1 polymer ?
#
loop_
_entity_poly.entity_id
_entity_poly.type
_entity_poly.pdbx_seq_one_letter_code
_entity_poly.pdbx_strand_id
1 'polypeptide(L)'
;MFLKHLDKNNLHHAYLIEGNKDGILPEILKFMQGEELIQINLDSFKLDDARELKSLGVEKANTEGKKIFIISTNSFLLEAQQALLKLLEEPILNTHFFLIIPDINSLLTTFRSRFYLIKNSKEENKSENAVKFIKMSLQQRIDFLKELLAENDGEQEDRSVDSARFKALNFLNELETSLVSRTVLDTTCFEHFFKVREFLRMPGSSPKTLMESVAIMIPNL
;
A
#
# COMPACT_ATOMS: atom_id res chain seq x y z
N MET A 1 5.26 3.73 -16.26
CA MET A 1 4.07 3.93 -17.15
C MET A 1 2.98 4.79 -16.51
N PHE A 2 3.20 5.39 -15.32
CA PHE A 2 2.30 6.36 -14.69
C PHE A 2 2.62 7.81 -15.08
N LEU A 3 3.87 8.14 -15.44
CA LEU A 3 4.30 9.50 -15.82
C LEU A 3 3.46 10.14 -16.95
N LYS A 4 2.82 9.34 -17.82
CA LYS A 4 1.88 9.82 -18.85
C LYS A 4 0.66 10.56 -18.30
N HIS A 5 0.37 10.38 -17.02
CA HIS A 5 -0.73 11.05 -16.30
C HIS A 5 -0.29 12.36 -15.64
N LEU A 6 1.02 12.68 -15.69
CA LEU A 6 1.58 13.86 -15.05
C LEU A 6 1.98 14.90 -16.10
N ASP A 7 1.54 16.13 -15.88
CA ASP A 7 1.98 17.31 -16.63
C ASP A 7 2.58 18.30 -15.63
N LYS A 8 3.89 18.56 -15.76
CA LYS A 8 4.61 19.45 -14.83
C LYS A 8 4.03 20.87 -14.83
N ASN A 9 3.39 21.33 -15.91
CA ASN A 9 2.78 22.66 -15.99
C ASN A 9 1.35 22.69 -15.44
N ASN A 10 0.67 21.54 -15.39
CA ASN A 10 -0.72 21.43 -14.98
C ASN A 10 -0.95 20.20 -14.09
N LEU A 11 -0.31 20.20 -12.91
CA LEU A 11 -0.46 19.13 -11.94
C LEU A 11 -1.79 19.24 -11.20
N HIS A 12 -2.44 18.09 -11.03
CA HIS A 12 -3.55 17.95 -10.09
C HIS A 12 -3.05 18.14 -8.66
N HIS A 13 -3.91 18.60 -7.75
CA HIS A 13 -3.52 18.86 -6.37
C HIS A 13 -3.14 17.57 -5.61
N ALA A 14 -3.75 16.43 -5.93
CA ALA A 14 -3.46 15.16 -5.27
C ALA A 14 -3.54 13.96 -6.21
N TYR A 15 -2.55 13.07 -6.14
CA TYR A 15 -2.43 11.84 -6.93
C TYR A 15 -2.36 10.63 -6.00
N LEU A 16 -3.17 9.60 -6.29
CA LEU A 16 -3.13 8.32 -5.61
C LEU A 16 -2.60 7.28 -6.59
N ILE A 17 -1.43 6.72 -6.28
CA ILE A 17 -0.73 5.79 -7.15
C ILE A 17 -0.70 4.41 -6.49
N GLU A 18 -1.30 3.45 -7.17
CA GLU A 18 -1.30 2.05 -6.74
C GLU A 18 -0.04 1.34 -7.23
N GLY A 19 0.73 0.74 -6.30
CA GLY A 19 1.86 -0.14 -6.63
C GLY A 19 3.04 -0.07 -5.65
N ASN A 20 4.14 -0.73 -6.01
CA ASN A 20 5.36 -0.76 -5.19
C ASN A 20 6.12 0.57 -5.26
N LYS A 21 6.39 1.16 -4.09
CA LYS A 21 7.16 2.40 -3.92
C LYS A 21 8.56 2.35 -4.53
N ASP A 22 9.22 1.19 -4.54
CA ASP A 22 10.62 1.07 -5.01
C ASP A 22 10.77 1.40 -6.50
N GLY A 23 9.74 1.12 -7.30
CA GLY A 23 9.71 1.51 -8.72
C GLY A 23 9.14 2.91 -8.96
N ILE A 24 8.16 3.33 -8.15
CA ILE A 24 7.40 4.57 -8.39
C ILE A 24 8.14 5.79 -7.86
N LEU A 25 8.69 5.72 -6.64
CA LEU A 25 9.31 6.85 -5.96
C LEU A 25 10.47 7.44 -6.77
N PRO A 26 11.43 6.65 -7.31
CA PRO A 26 12.51 7.20 -8.13
C PRO A 26 12.02 7.92 -9.40
N GLU A 27 10.95 7.42 -10.03
CA GLU A 27 10.34 8.06 -11.21
C GLU A 27 9.76 9.44 -10.84
N ILE A 28 9.06 9.56 -9.71
CA ILE A 28 8.50 10.84 -9.24
C ILE A 28 9.61 11.83 -8.90
N LEU A 29 10.63 11.39 -8.14
CA LEU A 29 11.75 12.24 -7.74
C LEU A 29 12.48 12.82 -8.96
N LYS A 30 12.68 12.00 -9.99
CA LYS A 30 13.28 12.44 -11.26
C LYS A 30 12.37 13.42 -12.01
N PHE A 31 11.06 13.18 -12.02
CA PHE A 31 10.10 14.05 -12.71
C PHE A 31 9.96 15.42 -12.03
N MET A 32 10.00 15.46 -10.70
CA MET A 32 9.85 16.67 -9.88
C MET A 32 11.18 17.32 -9.50
N GLN A 33 12.27 16.98 -10.20
CA GLN A 33 13.56 17.59 -9.96
C GLN A 33 13.48 19.12 -10.09
N GLY A 34 14.02 19.84 -9.11
CA GLY A 34 14.02 21.30 -9.03
C GLY A 34 12.89 21.91 -8.21
N GLU A 35 11.92 21.12 -7.74
CA GLU A 35 10.85 21.56 -6.83
C GLU A 35 11.21 21.31 -5.34
N GLU A 36 10.45 21.87 -4.42
CA GLU A 36 10.59 21.60 -2.98
C GLU A 36 9.93 20.25 -2.65
N LEU A 37 10.74 19.20 -2.42
CA LEU A 37 10.27 17.83 -2.20
C LEU A 37 10.29 17.47 -0.71
N ILE A 38 9.14 17.07 -0.18
CA ILE A 38 8.99 16.52 1.17
C ILE A 38 8.60 15.05 1.05
N GLN A 39 9.50 14.17 1.47
CA GLN A 39 9.30 12.71 1.41
C GLN A 39 8.92 12.17 2.77
N ILE A 40 7.81 11.46 2.84
CA ILE A 40 7.33 10.76 4.03
C ILE A 40 7.25 9.29 3.68
N ASN A 41 8.18 8.48 4.21
CA ASN A 41 8.24 7.04 3.98
C ASN A 41 8.02 6.30 5.30
N LEU A 42 6.80 5.81 5.47
CA LEU A 42 6.34 5.19 6.70
C LEU A 42 5.70 3.85 6.36
N ASP A 43 5.91 2.84 7.19
CA ASP A 43 5.26 1.54 6.97
C ASP A 43 3.74 1.62 7.24
N SER A 44 3.36 2.36 8.29
CA SER A 44 1.97 2.65 8.64
C SER A 44 1.80 4.15 8.90
N PHE A 45 0.86 4.77 8.19
CA PHE A 45 0.54 6.19 8.32
C PHE A 45 -0.56 6.40 9.36
N LYS A 46 -0.22 7.06 10.46
CA LYS A 46 -1.02 7.22 11.69
C LYS A 46 -1.57 8.64 11.84
N LEU A 47 -2.39 8.84 12.88
CA LEU A 47 -3.05 10.13 13.13
C LEU A 47 -2.05 11.26 13.40
N ASP A 48 -0.97 10.98 14.11
CA ASP A 48 0.04 12.01 14.40
C ASP A 48 0.81 12.41 13.15
N ASP A 49 1.11 11.47 12.25
CA ASP A 49 1.68 11.76 10.93
C ASP A 49 0.75 12.66 10.09
N ALA A 50 -0.57 12.43 10.18
CA ALA A 50 -1.56 13.29 9.52
C ALA A 50 -1.57 14.72 10.09
N ARG A 51 -1.36 14.87 11.40
CA ARG A 51 -1.28 16.18 12.05
C ARG A 51 -0.02 16.93 11.65
N GLU A 52 1.11 16.23 11.61
CA GLU A 52 2.39 16.79 11.14
C GLU A 52 2.28 17.23 9.67
N LEU A 53 1.76 16.35 8.79
CA LEU A 53 1.54 16.68 7.38
C LEU A 53 0.66 17.91 7.18
N LYS A 54 -0.40 18.08 7.99
CA LYS A 54 -1.22 19.30 7.96
C LYS A 54 -0.44 20.54 8.34
N SER A 55 0.38 20.46 9.39
CA SER A 55 1.21 21.57 9.85
C SER A 55 2.16 22.00 8.73
N LEU A 56 2.86 21.03 8.12
CA LEU A 56 3.76 21.26 6.99
C LEU A 56 3.01 21.76 5.75
N GLY A 57 1.78 21.29 5.51
CA GLY A 57 0.99 21.66 4.35
C GLY A 57 0.55 23.13 4.35
N VAL A 58 0.24 23.68 5.52
CA VAL A 58 -0.20 25.08 5.69
C VAL A 58 0.96 26.07 5.48
N GLU A 59 2.20 25.65 5.68
CA GLU A 59 3.37 26.47 5.37
C GLU A 59 3.48 26.69 3.86
N LYS A 60 3.47 27.97 3.45
CA LYS A 60 3.66 28.37 2.06
C LYS A 60 4.99 27.82 1.52
N ALA A 61 5.01 27.50 0.22
CA ALA A 61 6.26 27.18 -0.48
C ALA A 61 7.27 28.31 -0.26
N ASN A 62 8.50 27.95 0.11
CA ASN A 62 9.55 28.94 0.40
C ASN A 62 10.15 29.56 -0.87
N THR A 63 9.78 29.03 -2.04
CA THR A 63 10.27 29.42 -3.36
C THR A 63 9.11 29.71 -4.30
N GLU A 64 9.36 30.36 -5.44
CA GLU A 64 8.38 30.52 -6.53
C GLU A 64 7.95 29.18 -7.16
N GLY A 65 8.56 28.06 -6.74
CA GLY A 65 8.26 26.70 -7.19
C GLY A 65 7.09 26.04 -6.46
N LYS A 66 6.87 24.76 -6.77
CA LYS A 66 5.83 23.93 -6.19
C LYS A 66 6.35 23.17 -4.97
N LYS A 67 5.49 23.00 -3.98
CA LYS A 67 5.74 22.17 -2.80
C LYS A 67 5.12 20.79 -3.04
N ILE A 68 5.94 19.76 -3.11
CA ILE A 68 5.52 18.41 -3.45
C ILE A 68 5.68 17.50 -2.23
N PHE A 69 4.56 16.99 -1.72
CA PHE A 69 4.54 15.96 -0.70
C PHE A 69 4.47 14.59 -1.37
N ILE A 70 5.44 13.73 -1.07
CA ILE A 70 5.48 12.34 -1.55
C ILE A 70 5.37 11.42 -0.36
N ILE A 71 4.21 10.80 -0.20
CA ILE A 71 3.86 9.92 0.91
C ILE A 71 3.88 8.49 0.38
N SER A 72 4.83 7.70 0.87
CA SER A 72 4.92 6.27 0.54
C SER A 72 4.60 5.46 1.78
N THR A 73 3.53 4.68 1.73
CA THR A 73 3.13 3.85 2.88
C THR A 73 2.49 2.54 2.50
N ASN A 74 2.65 1.54 3.36
CA ASN A 74 2.11 0.21 3.16
C ASN A 74 0.69 0.08 3.76
N SER A 75 0.39 0.85 4.81
CA SER A 75 -0.92 0.89 5.44
C SER A 75 -1.28 2.31 5.90
N PHE A 76 -2.56 2.64 5.89
CA PHE A 76 -3.06 3.97 6.24
C PHE A 76 -4.21 3.85 7.23
N LEU A 77 -4.00 4.30 8.47
CA LEU A 77 -5.02 4.16 9.50
C LEU A 77 -6.23 5.05 9.22
N LEU A 78 -7.40 4.56 9.63
CA LEU A 78 -8.69 5.18 9.34
C LEU A 78 -8.76 6.63 9.84
N GLU A 79 -8.30 6.87 11.06
CA GLU A 79 -8.30 8.16 11.73
C GLU A 79 -7.40 9.17 10.99
N ALA A 80 -6.28 8.69 10.45
CA ALA A 80 -5.36 9.50 9.67
C ALA A 80 -5.99 9.91 8.32
N GLN A 81 -6.68 8.98 7.64
CA GLN A 81 -7.40 9.27 6.40
C GLN A 81 -8.47 10.33 6.63
N GLN A 82 -9.28 10.18 7.69
CA GLN A 82 -10.32 11.13 8.06
C GLN A 82 -9.75 12.51 8.40
N ALA A 83 -8.63 12.55 9.12
CA ALA A 83 -7.97 13.80 9.45
C ALA A 83 -7.60 14.56 8.17
N LEU A 84 -7.05 13.90 7.15
CA LEU A 84 -6.57 14.56 5.93
C LEU A 84 -7.67 14.99 4.94
N LEU A 85 -8.93 14.59 5.14
CA LEU A 85 -10.02 14.93 4.20
C LEU A 85 -10.11 16.42 3.91
N LYS A 86 -10.10 17.26 4.95
CA LYS A 86 -10.19 18.72 4.80
C LYS A 86 -9.00 19.30 4.00
N LEU A 87 -7.79 18.80 4.25
CA LEU A 87 -6.58 19.27 3.55
C LEU A 87 -6.65 19.00 2.04
N LEU A 88 -7.28 17.89 1.65
CA LEU A 88 -7.43 17.50 0.25
C LEU A 88 -8.67 18.14 -0.41
N GLU A 89 -9.67 18.56 0.36
CA GLU A 89 -10.83 19.32 -0.14
C GLU A 89 -10.49 20.77 -0.46
N GLU A 90 -9.63 21.37 0.35
CA GLU A 90 -9.21 22.76 0.25
C GLU A 90 -7.75 22.81 -0.25
N PRO A 91 -7.49 22.57 -1.56
CA PRO A 91 -6.14 22.50 -2.08
C PRO A 91 -5.41 23.84 -1.91
N ILE A 92 -4.20 23.74 -1.39
CA ILE A 92 -3.32 24.90 -1.19
C ILE A 92 -2.61 25.22 -2.51
N LEU A 93 -2.53 26.50 -2.86
CA LEU A 93 -1.89 26.94 -4.10
C LEU A 93 -0.44 26.44 -4.17
N ASN A 94 -0.06 25.88 -5.33
CA ASN A 94 1.27 25.32 -5.61
C ASN A 94 1.70 24.16 -4.69
N THR A 95 0.77 23.55 -3.96
CA THR A 95 1.02 22.37 -3.14
C THR A 95 0.40 21.13 -3.80
N HIS A 96 1.20 20.08 -3.97
CA HIS A 96 0.75 18.83 -4.58
C HIS A 96 1.09 17.62 -3.71
N PHE A 97 0.20 16.64 -3.69
CA PHE A 97 0.34 15.41 -2.91
C PHE A 97 0.45 14.20 -3.84
N PHE A 98 1.39 13.32 -3.57
CA PHE A 98 1.55 12.01 -4.19
C PHE A 98 1.47 10.97 -3.09
N LEU A 99 0.38 10.21 -3.04
CA LEU A 99 0.21 9.07 -2.14
C LEU A 99 0.47 7.78 -2.91
N ILE A 100 1.50 7.05 -2.51
CA ILE A 100 1.87 5.74 -3.07
C ILE A 100 1.48 4.68 -2.05
N ILE A 101 0.62 3.74 -2.47
CA ILE A 101 0.13 2.64 -1.63
C ILE A 101 0.06 1.35 -2.45
N PRO A 102 0.34 0.17 -1.86
CA PRO A 102 0.21 -1.12 -2.54
C PRO A 102 -1.21 -1.43 -3.05
N ASP A 103 -2.22 -1.17 -2.22
CA ASP A 103 -3.61 -1.53 -2.47
C ASP A 103 -4.51 -0.36 -2.09
N ILE A 104 -5.13 0.26 -3.09
CA ILE A 104 -6.03 1.39 -2.87
C ILE A 104 -7.32 0.97 -2.16
N ASN A 105 -7.68 -0.31 -2.18
CA ASN A 105 -8.89 -0.81 -1.51
C ASN A 105 -8.74 -0.85 0.01
N SER A 106 -7.55 -0.56 0.54
CA SER A 106 -7.33 -0.27 1.96
C SER A 106 -7.84 1.12 2.38
N LEU A 107 -8.06 2.02 1.43
CA LEU A 107 -8.48 3.39 1.69
C LEU A 107 -10.01 3.54 1.63
N LEU A 108 -10.54 4.44 2.47
CA LEU A 108 -11.93 4.87 2.42
C LEU A 108 -12.28 5.42 1.04
N THR A 109 -13.48 5.09 0.56
CA THR A 109 -14.01 5.64 -0.70
C THR A 109 -14.07 7.17 -0.67
N THR A 110 -14.41 7.76 0.47
CA THR A 110 -14.43 9.23 0.66
C THR A 110 -13.04 9.84 0.60
N PHE A 111 -12.01 9.13 1.08
CA PHE A 111 -10.63 9.59 0.97
C PHE A 111 -10.15 9.52 -0.48
N ARG A 112 -10.35 8.37 -1.13
CA ARG A 112 -9.96 8.13 -2.52
C ARG A 112 -10.56 9.12 -3.51
N SER A 113 -11.79 9.58 -3.29
CA SER A 113 -12.49 10.46 -4.23
C SER A 113 -11.87 11.86 -4.37
N ARG A 114 -10.93 12.24 -3.49
CA ARG A 114 -10.19 13.51 -3.57
C ARG A 114 -8.88 13.39 -4.35
N PHE A 115 -8.50 12.18 -4.79
CA PHE A 115 -7.28 11.95 -5.54
C PHE A 115 -7.56 11.68 -7.02
N TYR A 116 -6.61 12.08 -7.87
CA TYR A 116 -6.50 11.52 -9.21
C TYR A 116 -5.87 10.12 -9.12
N LEU A 117 -6.66 9.09 -9.40
CA LEU A 117 -6.23 7.69 -9.27
C LEU A 117 -5.41 7.25 -10.47
N ILE A 118 -4.20 6.72 -10.21
CA ILE A 118 -3.36 6.07 -11.20
C ILE A 118 -3.13 4.63 -10.76
N LYS A 119 -3.83 3.70 -11.41
CA LYS A 119 -3.59 2.27 -11.24
C LYS A 119 -2.43 1.86 -12.14
N ASN A 120 -1.39 1.27 -11.58
CA ASN A 120 -0.38 0.65 -12.41
C ASN A 120 -0.95 -0.69 -12.91
N SER A 121 -1.43 -0.72 -14.15
CA SER A 121 -2.02 -1.92 -14.77
C SER A 121 -0.99 -3.03 -15.06
N LYS A 122 0.23 -2.87 -14.58
CA LYS A 122 1.33 -3.82 -14.76
C LYS A 122 1.79 -4.23 -13.37
N GLU A 123 1.18 -5.30 -12.90
CA GLU A 123 1.89 -6.51 -12.47
C GLU A 123 0.88 -7.67 -12.38
N GLU A 124 0.40 -8.11 -13.55
CA GLU A 124 -0.03 -9.51 -13.75
C GLU A 124 1.20 -10.45 -13.77
N ASN A 125 2.21 -10.16 -12.94
CA ASN A 125 3.23 -11.13 -12.67
C ASN A 125 2.54 -12.18 -11.81
N LYS A 126 2.13 -13.30 -12.43
CA LYS A 126 1.81 -14.52 -11.70
C LYS A 126 2.99 -14.75 -10.76
N SER A 127 2.80 -14.47 -9.48
CA SER A 127 3.85 -14.63 -8.49
C SER A 127 4.27 -16.08 -8.52
N GLU A 128 5.51 -16.35 -8.95
CA GLU A 128 6.05 -17.71 -8.95
C GLU A 128 5.93 -18.34 -7.57
N ASN A 129 6.06 -17.52 -6.53
CA ASN A 129 5.92 -17.93 -5.14
C ASN A 129 4.49 -18.37 -4.84
N ALA A 130 3.47 -17.62 -5.23
CA ALA A 130 2.08 -18.02 -5.05
C ALA A 130 1.74 -19.32 -5.80
N VAL A 131 2.23 -19.47 -7.04
CA VAL A 131 2.02 -20.70 -7.84
C VAL A 131 2.72 -21.90 -7.20
N LYS A 132 3.96 -21.73 -6.69
CA LYS A 132 4.70 -22.76 -5.95
C LYS A 132 3.97 -23.12 -4.64
N PHE A 133 3.51 -22.12 -3.90
CA PHE A 133 2.82 -22.28 -2.61
C PHE A 133 1.55 -23.13 -2.72
N ILE A 134 0.73 -22.92 -3.75
CA ILE A 134 -0.48 -23.72 -3.98
C ILE A 134 -0.15 -25.21 -4.17
N LYS A 135 1.03 -25.52 -4.74
CA LYS A 135 1.50 -26.90 -4.98
C LYS A 135 2.22 -27.53 -3.79
N MET A 136 2.58 -26.75 -2.78
CA MET A 136 3.29 -27.23 -1.59
C MET A 136 2.36 -28.06 -0.70
N SER A 137 2.96 -29.03 0.02
CA SER A 137 2.28 -29.69 1.14
C SER A 137 2.01 -28.70 2.28
N LEU A 138 1.06 -29.02 3.18
CA LEU A 138 0.72 -28.14 4.30
C LEU A 138 1.96 -27.76 5.15
N GLN A 139 2.82 -28.73 5.47
CA GLN A 139 4.05 -28.46 6.22
C GLN A 139 4.95 -27.43 5.52
N GLN A 140 5.17 -27.61 4.23
CA GLN A 140 5.98 -26.69 3.42
C GLN A 140 5.36 -25.30 3.31
N ARG A 141 4.02 -25.20 3.25
CA ARG A 141 3.32 -23.90 3.27
C ARG A 141 3.57 -23.17 4.58
N ILE A 142 3.48 -23.87 5.72
CA ILE A 142 3.71 -23.28 7.04
C ILE A 142 5.15 -22.79 7.16
N ASP A 143 6.13 -23.57 6.69
CA ASP A 143 7.53 -23.17 6.74
C ASP A 143 7.83 -22.00 5.80
N PHE A 144 7.26 -21.99 4.60
CA PHE A 144 7.31 -20.84 3.69
C PHE A 144 6.75 -19.56 4.32
N LEU A 145 5.61 -19.66 5.02
CA LEU A 145 5.01 -18.50 5.70
C LEU A 145 5.86 -17.99 6.86
N LYS A 146 6.54 -18.86 7.59
CA LYS A 146 7.47 -18.44 8.65
C LYS A 146 8.61 -17.61 8.07
N GLU A 147 9.18 -18.02 6.94
CA GLU A 147 10.26 -17.29 6.27
C GLU A 147 9.74 -15.99 5.66
N LEU A 148 8.59 -16.02 4.97
CA LEU A 148 7.99 -14.84 4.36
C LEU A 148 7.69 -13.76 5.40
N LEU A 149 7.07 -14.15 6.51
CA LEU A 149 6.65 -13.25 7.59
C LEU A 149 7.74 -13.02 8.63
N ALA A 150 8.93 -13.59 8.44
CA ALA A 150 10.06 -13.32 9.32
C ALA A 150 10.39 -11.82 9.30
N GLU A 151 10.69 -11.30 10.48
CA GLU A 151 11.25 -9.97 10.66
C GLU A 151 12.72 -10.05 10.24
N ASN A 152 13.15 -9.18 9.32
CA ASN A 152 14.58 -9.00 9.11
C ASN A 152 15.07 -8.12 10.26
N ASP A 153 16.09 -8.57 11.00
CA ASP A 153 16.75 -7.87 12.11
C ASP A 153 17.53 -6.61 11.65
N GLY A 154 17.00 -5.87 10.67
CA GLY A 154 17.52 -4.58 10.22
C GLY A 154 16.95 -3.46 11.09
N GLU A 155 17.68 -3.11 12.14
CA GLU A 155 17.68 -1.85 12.90
C GLU A 155 16.54 -0.85 12.56
N GLN A 156 15.39 -1.01 13.22
CA GLN A 156 14.57 0.10 13.73
C GLN A 156 13.36 -0.47 14.52
N GLU A 157 13.46 -0.38 15.84
CA GLU A 157 12.64 -1.03 16.88
C GLU A 157 11.15 -0.62 16.93
N ASP A 158 10.63 0.12 15.95
CA ASP A 158 9.24 0.61 15.98
C ASP A 158 8.41 0.19 14.74
N ARG A 159 8.93 -0.73 13.92
CA ARG A 159 8.42 -1.04 12.55
C ARG A 159 8.23 -2.52 12.22
N SER A 160 8.23 -3.43 13.20
CA SER A 160 8.29 -4.87 12.92
C SER A 160 6.93 -5.50 12.54
N VAL A 161 5.85 -5.11 13.22
CA VAL A 161 4.53 -5.75 13.06
C VAL A 161 3.81 -5.33 11.77
N ASP A 162 3.97 -4.08 11.36
CA ASP A 162 3.29 -3.54 10.16
C ASP A 162 3.93 -4.10 8.87
N SER A 163 5.22 -4.42 8.90
CA SER A 163 5.94 -5.07 7.81
C SER A 163 5.42 -6.49 7.57
N ALA A 164 5.21 -7.26 8.64
CA ALA A 164 4.63 -8.60 8.53
C ALA A 164 3.18 -8.56 7.99
N ARG A 165 2.36 -7.59 8.43
CA ARG A 165 1.00 -7.38 7.88
C ARG A 165 1.02 -7.07 6.40
N PHE A 166 1.90 -6.16 5.98
CA PHE A 166 2.05 -5.80 4.58
C PHE A 166 2.47 -7.00 3.72
N LYS A 167 3.49 -7.76 4.16
CA LYS A 167 3.91 -8.99 3.47
C LYS A 167 2.77 -10.00 3.37
N ALA A 168 1.98 -10.17 4.44
CA ALA A 168 0.81 -11.03 4.45
C ALA A 168 -0.27 -10.57 3.46
N LEU A 169 -0.61 -9.27 3.44
CA LEU A 169 -1.60 -8.70 2.53
C LEU A 169 -1.17 -8.83 1.06
N ASN A 170 0.09 -8.54 0.75
CA ASN A 170 0.62 -8.69 -0.60
C ASN A 170 0.55 -10.15 -1.05
N PHE A 171 1.02 -11.07 -0.20
CA PHE A 171 1.00 -12.49 -0.54
C PHE A 171 -0.43 -13.04 -0.67
N LEU A 172 -1.37 -12.56 0.15
CA LEU A 172 -2.79 -12.88 0.02
C LEU A 172 -3.35 -12.43 -1.33
N ASN A 173 -3.00 -11.23 -1.80
CA ASN A 173 -3.40 -10.72 -3.10
C ASN A 173 -2.77 -11.53 -4.26
N GLU A 174 -1.51 -11.94 -4.11
CA GLU A 174 -0.82 -12.82 -5.08
C GLU A 174 -1.49 -14.19 -5.18
N LEU A 175 -1.89 -14.76 -4.04
CA LEU A 175 -2.63 -16.02 -3.96
C LEU A 175 -4.00 -15.90 -4.60
N GLU A 176 -4.74 -14.84 -4.29
CA GLU A 176 -6.06 -14.57 -4.89
C GLU A 176 -5.96 -14.49 -6.41
N THR A 177 -5.03 -13.69 -6.92
CA THR A 177 -4.78 -13.55 -8.36
C THR A 177 -4.43 -14.90 -9.02
N SER A 178 -3.60 -15.70 -8.34
CA SER A 178 -3.18 -17.02 -8.82
C SER A 178 -4.33 -18.04 -8.86
N LEU A 179 -5.26 -17.97 -7.89
CA LEU A 179 -6.40 -18.89 -7.77
C LEU A 179 -7.57 -18.48 -8.68
N VAL A 180 -7.87 -17.20 -8.84
CA VAL A 180 -8.92 -16.69 -9.76
C VAL A 180 -8.67 -17.15 -11.20
N SER A 181 -7.40 -17.28 -11.59
CA SER A 181 -7.03 -17.78 -12.92
C SER A 181 -7.28 -19.28 -13.16
N ARG A 182 -7.74 -20.03 -12.14
CA ARG A 182 -7.98 -21.48 -12.22
C ARG A 182 -9.49 -21.79 -12.19
N THR A 183 -9.91 -22.73 -13.03
CA THR A 183 -11.30 -22.98 -13.44
C THR A 183 -12.23 -23.61 -12.39
N VAL A 184 -11.72 -24.06 -11.25
CA VAL A 184 -12.52 -24.68 -10.18
C VAL A 184 -12.45 -23.77 -8.96
N LEU A 185 -13.45 -22.89 -8.84
CA LEU A 185 -13.55 -21.90 -7.77
C LEU A 185 -14.34 -22.49 -6.60
N ASP A 186 -13.64 -22.94 -5.57
CA ASP A 186 -14.25 -23.08 -4.24
C ASP A 186 -14.39 -21.68 -3.64
N THR A 187 -15.63 -21.18 -3.55
CA THR A 187 -15.91 -19.84 -3.02
C THR A 187 -15.54 -19.71 -1.56
N THR A 188 -15.49 -20.80 -0.80
CA THR A 188 -15.17 -20.78 0.64
C THR A 188 -13.75 -20.28 0.91
N CYS A 189 -12.80 -20.58 0.01
CA CYS A 189 -11.43 -20.10 0.12
C CYS A 189 -11.37 -18.56 0.00
N PHE A 190 -12.10 -17.98 -0.95
CA PHE A 190 -12.12 -16.53 -1.17
C PHE A 190 -12.88 -15.79 -0.06
N GLU A 191 -13.97 -16.36 0.46
CA GLU A 191 -14.64 -15.84 1.66
C GLU A 191 -13.68 -15.78 2.86
N HIS A 192 -12.84 -16.79 3.01
CA HIS A 192 -11.81 -16.81 4.05
C HIS A 192 -10.74 -15.75 3.80
N PHE A 193 -10.29 -15.56 2.56
CA PHE A 193 -9.33 -14.51 2.19
C PHE A 193 -9.88 -13.13 2.54
N PHE A 194 -11.16 -12.88 2.26
CA PHE A 194 -11.82 -11.63 2.61
C PHE A 194 -11.78 -11.37 4.12
N LYS A 195 -12.15 -12.35 4.94
CA LYS A 195 -12.09 -12.23 6.41
C LYS A 195 -10.67 -12.00 6.91
N VAL A 196 -9.70 -12.75 6.39
CA VAL A 196 -8.29 -12.59 6.75
C VAL A 196 -7.79 -11.19 6.41
N ARG A 197 -8.18 -10.65 5.26
CA ARG A 197 -7.86 -9.28 4.85
C ARG A 197 -8.45 -8.24 5.81
N GLU A 198 -9.69 -8.41 6.26
CA GLU A 198 -10.29 -7.52 7.26
C GLU A 198 -9.50 -7.56 8.57
N PHE A 199 -9.18 -8.75 9.10
CA PHE A 199 -8.43 -8.86 10.35
C PHE A 199 -6.98 -8.38 10.25
N LEU A 200 -6.32 -8.56 9.09
CA LEU A 200 -4.97 -8.04 8.85
C LEU A 200 -4.93 -6.50 8.91
N ARG A 201 -6.05 -5.82 8.65
CA ARG A 201 -6.17 -4.35 8.75
C ARG A 201 -6.49 -3.88 10.18
N MET A 202 -6.82 -4.78 11.10
CA MET A 202 -7.13 -4.44 12.50
C MET A 202 -5.89 -4.54 13.39
N PRO A 203 -5.71 -3.63 14.37
CA PRO A 203 -4.65 -3.74 15.37
C PRO A 203 -4.77 -5.02 16.21
N GLY A 204 -3.63 -5.58 16.64
CA GLY A 204 -3.59 -6.72 17.57
C GLY A 204 -3.79 -8.10 16.93
N SER A 205 -4.11 -8.18 15.64
CA SER A 205 -4.15 -9.46 14.92
C SER A 205 -2.75 -10.01 14.65
N SER A 206 -2.61 -11.34 14.69
CA SER A 206 -1.38 -12.07 14.36
C SER A 206 -1.36 -12.38 12.85
N PRO A 207 -0.50 -11.73 12.04
CA PRO A 207 -0.42 -11.99 10.60
C PRO A 207 -0.06 -13.45 10.31
N LYS A 208 0.81 -14.03 11.14
CA LYS A 208 1.21 -15.42 11.06
C LYS A 208 0.02 -16.36 11.20
N THR A 209 -0.73 -16.26 12.29
CA THR A 209 -1.89 -17.13 12.55
C THR A 209 -2.96 -16.99 11.47
N LEU A 210 -3.19 -15.76 11.01
CA LEU A 210 -4.11 -15.49 9.91
C LEU A 210 -3.65 -16.18 8.61
N MET A 211 -2.38 -16.05 8.22
CA MET A 211 -1.87 -16.69 7.00
C MET A 211 -1.75 -18.22 7.13
N GLU A 212 -1.49 -18.77 8.32
CA GLU A 212 -1.55 -20.21 8.55
C GLU A 212 -2.97 -20.75 8.33
N SER A 213 -4.01 -20.00 8.72
CA SER A 213 -5.39 -20.37 8.42
C SER A 213 -5.70 -20.35 6.92
N VAL A 214 -5.09 -19.41 6.17
CA VAL A 214 -5.14 -19.38 4.69
C VAL A 214 -4.49 -20.64 4.11
N ALA A 215 -3.32 -21.04 4.62
CA ALA A 215 -2.60 -22.23 4.15
C ALA A 215 -3.42 -23.53 4.29
N ILE A 216 -4.26 -23.62 5.32
CA ILE A 216 -5.16 -24.76 5.56
C ILE A 216 -6.33 -24.76 4.58
N MET A 217 -6.91 -23.59 4.28
CA MET A 217 -8.10 -23.47 3.41
C MET A 217 -7.78 -23.58 1.91
N ILE A 218 -6.54 -23.35 1.49
CA ILE A 218 -6.19 -23.43 0.06
C ILE A 218 -6.19 -24.90 -0.41
N PRO A 219 -6.91 -25.24 -1.50
CA PRO A 219 -6.89 -26.59 -2.05
C PRO A 219 -5.49 -26.94 -2.59
N ASN A 220 -5.12 -28.22 -2.52
CA ASN A 220 -3.94 -28.72 -3.22
C ASN A 220 -4.33 -28.89 -4.71
N LEU A 221 -3.69 -28.10 -5.59
CA LEU A 221 -3.96 -28.08 -7.04
C LEU A 221 -2.71 -28.41 -7.85
#